data_AF-A0A4Q4C9U9-F1
#
_entry.id   AF-A0A4Q4C9U9-F1
#
_cell.length_a   1.000
_cell.length_b   1.000
_cell.length_c   1.000
_cell.angle_alpha   90.00
_cell.angle_beta   90.00
_cell.angle_gamma   90.00
#
_symmetry.space_group_name_H-M   'P 1'
#
loop_
_entity.id
_entity.type
_entity.pdbx_description
1 polymer ?
#
loop_
_entity_poly.entity_id
_entity_poly.type
_entity_poly.pdbx_seq_one_letter_code
_entity_poly.pdbx_strand_id
1 'polypeptide(L)' 'MDKSPDAFRTISEVAEVLDTPAHVLRFWESRF' A
#
# COMPACT_ATOMS: atom_id res chain seq x y z
N MET A 1 -5.79 -13.34 14.44
CA MET A 1 -4.99 -13.33 13.21
C MET A 1 -4.27 -11.99 13.21
N ASP A 2 -3.15 -11.95 13.93
CA ASP A 2 -2.35 -10.74 14.01
C ASP A 2 -1.58 -10.58 12.70
N LYS A 3 -1.53 -9.36 12.19
CA LYS A 3 -0.71 -9.05 11.04
C LYS A 3 0.75 -9.43 11.34
N SER A 4 1.46 -9.90 10.32
CA SER A 4 2.91 -10.11 10.41
C SER A 4 3.57 -8.83 10.93
N PRO A 5 4.65 -8.92 11.75
CA PRO A 5 5.40 -7.75 12.21
C PRO A 5 5.81 -6.80 11.07
N ASP A 6 6.04 -7.36 9.89
CA ASP A 6 6.52 -6.65 8.71
C ASP A 6 5.38 -6.14 7.79
N ALA A 7 4.12 -6.36 8.17
CA ALA A 7 3.00 -5.98 7.33
C ALA A 7 2.76 -4.46 7.36
N PHE A 8 2.62 -3.87 6.17
CA PHE A 8 2.11 -2.51 6.04
C PHE A 8 0.71 -2.38 6.68
N ARG A 9 0.52 -1.32 7.44
CA ARG A 9 -0.73 -1.01 8.13
C ARG A 9 -1.61 -0.05 7.33
N THR A 10 -1.01 0.78 6.47
CA THR A 10 -1.73 1.75 5.63
C THR A 10 -1.21 1.76 4.20
N ILE A 11 -2.04 2.26 3.27
CA ILE A 11 -1.62 2.45 1.87
C ILE A 11 -0.54 3.52 1.73
N SER A 12 -0.47 4.48 2.66
CA SER A 12 0.55 5.53 2.65
C SER A 12 1.94 4.96 2.95
N GLU A 13 2.04 3.99 3.85
CA GLU A 13 3.33 3.34 4.18
C GLU A 13 3.93 2.64 2.95
N VAL A 14 3.11 1.90 2.18
CA VAL A 14 3.58 1.26 0.96
C VAL A 14 3.83 2.28 -0.17
N ALA A 15 3.06 3.36 -0.22
CA ALA A 15 3.26 4.46 -1.18
C ALA A 15 4.61 5.15 -1.01
N GLU A 16 5.03 5.39 0.24
CA GLU A 16 6.35 5.94 0.57
C GLU A 16 7.48 4.98 0.17
N VAL A 17 7.33 3.68 0.45
CA VAL A 17 8.35 2.67 0.09
C VAL A 17 8.52 2.53 -1.42
N LEU A 18 7.43 2.63 -2.17
CA LEU A 18 7.44 2.51 -3.63
C LEU A 18 7.69 3.84 -4.35
N ASP A 19 7.93 4.93 -3.61
CA ASP A 19 8.05 6.30 -4.13
C ASP A 19 6.95 6.63 -5.16
N THR A 20 5.73 6.21 -4.86
CA THR A 20 4.59 6.29 -5.78
C THR A 20 3.39 6.86 -5.03
N PRO A 21 2.63 7.82 -5.58
CA PRO A 21 1.49 8.40 -4.88
C PRO A 21 0.42 7.35 -4.51
N ALA A 22 -0.13 7.43 -3.30
CA ALA A 22 -1.13 6.47 -2.80
C ALA A 22 -2.37 6.34 -3.71
N HIS A 23 -2.77 7.40 -4.41
CA HIS A 23 -3.90 7.35 -5.35
C HIS A 23 -3.62 6.49 -6.59
N VAL A 24 -2.35 6.34 -7.00
CA VAL A 24 -1.95 5.43 -8.10
C VAL A 24 -2.12 3.97 -7.66
N LEU A 25 -1.74 3.66 -6.41
CA LEU A 25 -1.95 2.31 -5.85
C LEU A 25 -3.45 1.96 -5.78
N ARG A 26 -4.30 2.91 -5.35
CA ARG A 26 -5.77 2.74 -5.38
C ARG A 26 -6.30 2.53 -6.80
N PHE A 27 -5.74 3.24 -7.76
CA PHE A 27 -6.13 3.08 -9.15
C PHE A 27 -5.81 1.67 -9.66
N TRP A 28 -4.65 1.11 -9.31
CA TRP A 28 -4.28 -0.26 -9.69
C TRP A 28 -5.19 -1.32 -9.05
N GLU A 29 -5.59 -1.16 -7.78
CA GLU A 29 -6.57 -2.07 -7.13
C GLU A 29 -7.90 -2.19 -7.89
N SER A 30 -8.28 -1.17 -8.67
CA SER A 30 -9.52 -1.20 -9.46
C SER A 30 -9.35 -1.81 -10.85
N ARG A 31 -8.11 -1.94 -11.32
CA ARG A 31 -7.78 -2.23 -12.73
C ARG A 31 -7.10 -3.59 -12.91
N PHE A 32 -6.46 -4.10 -11.87
CA PHE A 32 -5.82 -5.40 -11.78
C PHE A 32 -6.39 -6.15 -10.57
#